data_AF-A0A7S0GC67-F1
#
_entry.id   AF-A0A7S0GC67-F1
#
_cell.length_a   1.000
_cell.length_b   1.000
_cell.length_c   1.000
_cell.angle_alpha   90.00
_cell.angle_beta   90.00
_cell.angle_gamma   90.00
#
_symmetry.space_group_name_H-M   'P 1'
#
loop_
_entity.id
_entity.type
_entity.pdbx_description
1 polymer ?
#
loop_
_entity_poly.entity_id
_entity_poly.type
_entity_poly.pdbx_seq_one_letter_code
_entity_poly.pdbx_strand_id
1 'polypeptide(L)'
;DLKKKLGLEDEMDTDSLCNLLLTTYLRGAFVIFMTRSFDSLGGGPKEESRLVPVLDTLQHTTGTPNVYLTYDSVGDCVQVFAADGLRKADELVLRYHKDMPNEVFGTRFGFIPGEAKSLRMLLEETNNMLFPTVEL
;
A
#
# COMPACT_ATOMS: atom_id res chain seq x y z
N ASP A 1 25.89 19.25 1.90
CA ASP A 1 24.81 19.90 1.13
C ASP A 1 23.38 19.36 1.42
N LEU A 2 23.17 18.61 2.53
CA LEU A 2 21.82 18.27 3.05
C LEU A 2 21.31 19.32 4.06
N LYS A 3 22.22 19.87 4.89
CA LYS A 3 21.90 20.87 5.92
C LYS A 3 21.19 22.11 5.35
N LYS A 4 21.64 22.58 4.18
CA LYS A 4 21.05 23.73 3.48
C LYS A 4 19.70 23.42 2.82
N LYS A 5 19.49 22.18 2.36
CA LYS A 5 18.22 21.73 1.77
C LYS A 5 17.10 21.52 2.80
N LEU A 6 17.46 21.36 4.08
CA LEU A 6 16.53 21.12 5.18
C LEU A 6 16.24 22.37 6.03
N GLY A 7 16.79 23.54 5.70
CA GLY A 7 16.54 24.79 6.44
C GLY A 7 17.09 24.82 7.87
N LEU A 8 18.10 24.00 8.17
CA LEU A 8 18.71 23.89 9.50
C LEU A 8 19.86 24.89 9.64
N GLU A 9 19.54 26.16 9.92
CA GLU A 9 20.55 27.20 10.23
C GLU A 9 20.97 27.20 11.72
N ASP A 10 20.16 26.61 12.61
CA ASP A 10 20.53 26.38 14.01
C ASP A 10 21.07 24.95 14.23
N GLU A 11 22.07 24.79 15.10
CA GLU A 11 22.52 23.48 15.58
C GLU A 11 21.37 22.79 16.31
N MET A 12 20.61 21.99 15.57
CA MET A 12 19.56 21.15 16.13
C MET A 12 20.22 20.17 17.10
N ASP A 13 19.81 20.20 18.37
CA ASP A 13 20.39 19.31 19.37
C ASP A 13 20.15 17.84 18.97
N THR A 14 21.07 16.96 19.40
CA THR A 14 21.08 15.55 19.04
C THR A 14 19.76 14.84 19.37
N ASP A 15 19.10 15.20 20.48
CA ASP A 15 17.83 14.60 20.90
C ASP A 15 16.68 15.04 20.00
N SER A 16 16.65 16.32 19.60
CA SER A 16 15.70 16.84 18.61
C SER A 16 15.86 16.14 17.25
N LEU A 17 17.11 15.89 16.82
CA LEU A 17 17.41 15.12 15.60
C LEU A 17 16.96 13.66 15.73
N CYS A 18 17.26 13.01 16.85
CA CYS A 18 16.83 11.65 17.13
C CYS A 18 15.31 11.51 17.12
N ASN A 19 14.58 12.44 17.73
CA ASN A 19 13.12 12.45 17.74
C ASN A 19 12.52 12.64 16.35
N LEU A 20 13.10 13.54 15.55
CA LEU A 20 12.66 13.76 14.17
C LEU A 20 12.90 12.52 13.31
N LEU A 21 14.08 11.90 13.43
CA LEU A 21 14.43 10.69 12.70
C LEU A 21 13.55 9.52 13.14
N LEU A 22 13.37 9.32 14.44
CA LEU A 22 12.51 8.26 14.98
C LEU A 22 11.07 8.43 14.47
N THR A 23 10.53 9.65 14.52
CA THR A 23 9.19 9.95 13.99
C THR A 23 9.11 9.67 12.49
N THR A 24 10.16 9.99 11.73
CA THR A 24 10.22 9.74 10.29
C THR A 24 10.27 8.25 9.97
N TYR A 25 11.14 7.49 10.64
CA TYR A 25 11.26 6.05 10.44
C TYR A 25 10.03 5.29 10.88
N LEU A 26 9.41 5.67 12.00
CA LEU A 26 8.16 5.07 12.46
C LEU A 26 7.03 5.33 11.47
N ARG A 27 6.91 6.56 10.96
CA ARG A 27 5.93 6.89 9.90
C ARG A 27 6.19 6.07 8.63
N GLY A 28 7.46 5.97 8.19
CA GLY A 28 7.83 5.17 7.03
C GLY A 28 7.49 3.70 7.19
N ALA A 29 7.85 3.11 8.34
CA ALA A 29 7.54 1.72 8.65
C ALA A 29 6.02 1.47 8.71
N PHE A 30 5.27 2.40 9.30
CA PHE A 30 3.81 2.32 9.35
C PHE A 30 3.18 2.37 7.95
N VAL A 31 3.62 3.31 7.11
CA VAL A 31 3.13 3.42 5.72
C VAL A 31 3.46 2.16 4.92
N ILE A 32 4.68 1.62 5.05
CA ILE A 32 5.07 0.37 4.39
C ILE A 32 4.15 -0.77 4.85
N PHE A 33 3.96 -0.93 6.16
CA PHE A 33 3.13 -2.00 6.69
C PHE A 33 1.68 -1.89 6.22
N MET A 34 1.09 -0.68 6.23
CA MET A 34 -0.28 -0.46 5.77
C MET A 34 -0.47 -0.73 4.27
N THR A 35 0.48 -0.29 3.45
CA THR A 35 0.35 -0.29 1.98
C THR A 35 0.85 -1.57 1.32
N ARG A 36 1.75 -2.33 1.96
CA ARG A 36 2.44 -3.48 1.36
C ARG A 36 2.22 -4.81 2.08
N SER A 37 1.56 -4.82 3.23
CA SER A 37 1.22 -6.09 3.90
C SER A 37 0.06 -6.79 3.20
N PHE A 38 0.17 -8.11 3.10
CA PHE A 38 -0.87 -8.99 2.59
C PHE A 38 -1.63 -9.60 3.74
N ASP A 39 -2.95 -9.43 3.72
CA ASP A 39 -3.85 -10.11 4.65
C ASP A 39 -4.07 -11.54 4.15
N SER A 40 -3.95 -12.51 5.07
CA SER A 40 -4.38 -13.92 4.94
C SER A 40 -4.57 -14.42 3.49
N LEU A 41 -3.48 -14.92 2.89
CA LEU A 41 -3.42 -15.44 1.50
C LEU A 41 -4.13 -16.80 1.31
N GLY A 42 -5.36 -16.95 1.83
CA GLY A 42 -6.25 -18.07 1.54
C GLY A 42 -5.80 -19.42 2.09
N GLY A 43 -5.57 -19.52 3.41
CA GLY A 43 -5.37 -20.81 4.09
C GLY A 43 -4.23 -20.89 5.11
N GLY A 44 -3.57 -19.77 5.43
CA GLY A 44 -2.54 -19.73 6.47
C GLY A 44 -3.10 -19.76 7.91
N PRO A 45 -2.29 -20.20 8.89
CA PRO A 45 -2.70 -20.22 10.29
C PRO A 45 -2.84 -18.78 10.82
N LYS A 46 -4.09 -18.37 11.09
CA LYS A 46 -4.51 -17.05 11.59
C LYS A 46 -4.12 -15.84 10.74
N GLU A 47 -4.95 -14.82 10.84
CA GLU A 47 -4.95 -13.57 10.08
C GLU A 47 -3.75 -12.67 10.44
N GLU A 48 -2.53 -13.12 10.19
CA GLU A 48 -1.34 -12.27 10.36
C GLU A 48 -1.00 -11.59 9.04
N SER A 49 -1.06 -10.25 9.02
CA SER A 49 -0.61 -9.45 7.90
C SER A 49 0.91 -9.59 7.77
N ARG A 50 1.39 -9.95 6.58
CA ARG A 50 2.82 -10.19 6.31
C ARG A 50 3.33 -9.39 5.13
N LEU A 51 4.60 -8.97 5.22
CA LEU A 51 5.32 -8.42 4.08
C LEU A 51 5.88 -9.58 3.26
N VAL A 52 5.58 -9.59 1.96
CA VAL A 52 6.10 -10.60 1.03
C VAL A 52 6.95 -9.90 -0.02
N PRO A 53 8.29 -9.92 0.12
CA PRO A 53 9.18 -9.27 -0.82
C PRO A 53 8.92 -9.72 -2.25
N VAL A 54 9.16 -8.83 -3.22
CA VAL A 54 8.88 -9.02 -4.66
C VAL A 54 7.40 -8.93 -4.98
N LEU A 55 6.52 -9.62 -4.23
CA LEU A 55 5.08 -9.53 -4.45
C LEU A 55 4.51 -8.15 -4.14
N ASP A 56 5.10 -7.48 -3.16
CA ASP A 56 4.76 -6.11 -2.78
C ASP A 56 5.01 -5.08 -3.90
N THR A 57 5.75 -5.45 -4.96
CA THR A 57 6.00 -4.58 -6.13
C THR A 57 4.89 -4.62 -7.18
N LEU A 58 4.05 -5.66 -7.17
CA LEU A 58 2.96 -5.82 -8.12
C LEU A 58 1.86 -4.79 -7.86
N GLN A 59 1.27 -4.25 -8.93
CA GLN A 59 0.29 -3.17 -8.83
C GLN A 59 -1.14 -3.69 -8.72
N HIS A 60 -2.01 -2.84 -8.18
CA HIS A 60 -3.46 -3.08 -8.16
C HIS A 60 -4.08 -2.86 -9.54
N THR A 61 -5.09 -3.66 -9.90
CA THR A 61 -5.97 -3.40 -11.05
C THR A 61 -7.45 -3.43 -10.68
N THR A 62 -8.22 -2.50 -11.24
CA THR A 62 -9.69 -2.53 -11.25
C THR A 62 -10.24 -3.50 -12.30
N GLY A 63 -9.45 -3.78 -13.34
CA GLY A 63 -9.76 -4.74 -14.40
C GLY A 63 -9.55 -6.19 -13.95
N THR A 64 -9.41 -7.09 -14.92
CA THR A 64 -9.14 -8.50 -14.66
C THR A 64 -7.68 -8.66 -14.21
N PRO A 65 -7.40 -9.19 -13.00
CA PRO A 65 -6.03 -9.47 -12.58
C PRO A 65 -5.44 -10.60 -13.43
N ASN A 66 -4.12 -10.56 -13.65
CA ASN A 66 -3.39 -11.58 -14.39
C ASN A 66 -2.37 -12.32 -13.52
N VAL A 67 -2.36 -12.04 -12.22
CA VAL A 67 -1.62 -12.79 -11.19
C VAL A 67 -2.60 -13.24 -10.10
N TYR A 68 -2.44 -14.48 -9.66
CA TYR A 68 -3.19 -15.10 -8.57
C TYR A 68 -2.23 -15.64 -7.53
N LEU A 69 -2.61 -15.50 -6.25
CA LEU A 69 -1.81 -15.94 -5.12
C LEU A 69 -2.53 -17.06 -4.38
N THR A 70 -1.78 -18.04 -3.91
CA THR A 70 -2.23 -19.01 -2.91
C THR A 70 -1.13 -19.24 -1.89
N TYR A 71 -1.48 -19.81 -0.75
CA TYR A 71 -0.53 -20.16 0.28
C TYR A 71 -0.41 -21.68 0.38
N ASP A 72 0.81 -22.18 0.21
CA ASP A 72 1.16 -23.56 0.45
C ASP A 72 1.59 -23.71 1.91
N SER A 73 0.73 -24.36 2.71
CA SER A 73 0.98 -24.59 4.13
C SER A 73 2.02 -25.67 4.41
N VAL A 74 2.32 -26.54 3.43
CA VAL A 74 3.36 -27.58 3.58
C VAL A 74 4.73 -26.97 3.37
N GLY A 75 4.87 -26.13 2.35
CA GLY A 75 6.10 -25.40 2.05
C GLY A 75 6.30 -24.10 2.84
N ASP A 76 5.29 -23.67 3.61
CA ASP A 76 5.20 -22.35 4.24
C ASP A 76 5.57 -21.21 3.28
N CYS A 77 4.95 -21.22 2.09
CA CYS A 77 5.32 -20.29 1.02
C CYS A 77 4.10 -19.74 0.27
N VAL A 78 4.28 -18.57 -0.34
CA VAL A 78 3.29 -17.99 -1.24
C VAL A 78 3.59 -18.47 -2.65
N GLN A 79 2.62 -19.12 -3.28
CA GLN A 79 2.69 -19.52 -4.67
C GLN A 79 2.00 -18.48 -5.53
N VAL A 80 2.60 -18.20 -6.69
CA VAL A 80 2.22 -17.13 -7.60
C VAL A 80 1.94 -17.75 -8.95
N PHE A 81 0.71 -17.58 -9.44
CA PHE A 81 0.28 -18.09 -10.73
C PHE A 81 -0.03 -16.95 -11.67
N ALA A 82 0.51 -17.04 -12.88
CA ALA A 82 0.12 -16.19 -13.99
C ALA A 82 -1.19 -16.68 -14.61
N ALA A 83 -2.03 -15.74 -15.05
CA ALA A 83 -3.11 -16.04 -15.98
C ALA A 83 -2.56 -16.49 -17.34
N ASP A 84 -3.35 -17.28 -18.07
CA ASP A 84 -3.02 -17.66 -19.43
C ASP A 84 -2.93 -16.42 -20.35
N GLY A 85 -2.02 -16.47 -21.32
CA GLY A 85 -1.94 -15.46 -22.39
C GLY A 85 -1.11 -14.21 -22.08
N LEU A 86 -0.33 -14.19 -21.00
CA LEU A 86 0.66 -13.13 -20.76
C LEU A 86 1.69 -13.06 -21.89
N ARG A 87 1.91 -11.86 -22.43
CA ARG A 87 2.92 -11.57 -23.43
C ARG A 87 4.15 -10.93 -22.79
N LYS A 88 5.26 -10.96 -23.52
CA LYS A 88 6.48 -10.24 -23.12
C LYS A 88 6.15 -8.76 -22.92
N ALA A 89 6.60 -8.21 -21.80
CA ALA A 89 6.38 -6.83 -21.37
C ALA A 89 4.94 -6.48 -20.94
N ASP A 90 4.03 -7.46 -20.84
CA ASP A 90 2.77 -7.24 -20.12
C ASP A 90 3.08 -6.99 -18.64
N GLU A 91 2.41 -6.00 -18.04
CA GLU A 91 2.52 -5.71 -16.63
C GLU A 91 1.80 -6.79 -15.81
N LEU A 92 2.46 -7.25 -14.75
CA LEU A 92 1.88 -8.17 -13.78
C LEU A 92 1.09 -7.38 -12.75
N VAL A 93 -0.21 -7.64 -12.68
CA VAL A 93 -1.15 -6.92 -11.82
C VAL A 93 -1.99 -7.90 -11.00
N LEU A 94 -2.24 -7.53 -9.75
CA LEU A 94 -3.16 -8.24 -8.87
C LEU A 94 -4.34 -7.35 -8.48
N ARG A 95 -5.37 -7.95 -7.90
CA ARG A 95 -6.44 -7.20 -7.24
C ARG A 95 -6.23 -7.29 -5.73
N TYR A 96 -5.79 -6.20 -5.11
CA TYR A 96 -5.49 -6.17 -3.66
C TYR A 96 -6.68 -6.60 -2.81
N HIS A 97 -7.83 -5.99 -3.06
CA HIS A 97 -9.12 -6.35 -2.47
C HIS A 97 -10.21 -6.12 -3.50
N LYS A 98 -11.25 -6.97 -3.47
CA LYS A 98 -12.37 -6.88 -4.40
C LYS A 98 -13.44 -5.89 -3.93
N ASP A 99 -13.72 -5.89 -2.63
CA ASP A 99 -14.92 -5.25 -2.07
C ASP A 99 -14.58 -4.23 -0.96
N MET A 100 -13.35 -3.70 -0.96
CA MET A 100 -12.93 -2.70 0.03
C MET A 100 -13.53 -1.33 -0.31
N PRO A 101 -14.19 -0.63 0.64
CA PRO A 101 -14.70 0.72 0.41
C PRO A 101 -13.60 1.71 0.04
N ASN A 102 -13.93 2.72 -0.77
CA ASN A 102 -12.96 3.68 -1.31
C ASN A 102 -12.26 4.47 -0.21
N GLU A 103 -12.98 4.93 0.80
CA GLU A 103 -12.45 5.65 1.95
C GLU A 103 -11.42 4.83 2.73
N VAL A 104 -11.65 3.52 2.85
CA VAL A 104 -10.72 2.58 3.49
C VAL A 104 -9.53 2.31 2.57
N PHE A 105 -9.79 2.07 1.28
CA PHE A 105 -8.77 1.79 0.28
C PHE A 105 -7.79 2.97 0.13
N GLY A 106 -8.32 4.19 0.00
CA GLY A 106 -7.54 5.41 -0.13
C GLY A 106 -6.65 5.66 1.10
N THR A 107 -7.21 5.49 2.29
CA THR A 107 -6.44 5.63 3.54
C THR A 107 -5.36 4.56 3.66
N ARG A 108 -5.62 3.33 3.20
CA ARG A 108 -4.67 2.21 3.29
C ARG A 108 -3.56 2.28 2.24
N PHE A 109 -3.88 2.61 0.99
CA PHE A 109 -2.97 2.46 -0.15
C PHE A 109 -2.53 3.79 -0.78
N GLY A 110 -3.12 4.91 -0.40
CA GLY A 110 -2.72 6.23 -0.90
C GLY A 110 -3.32 6.61 -2.26
N PHE A 111 -4.29 5.84 -2.78
CA PHE A 111 -5.00 6.10 -4.04
C PHE A 111 -6.40 5.50 -4.04
N ILE A 112 -7.27 5.93 -4.95
CA ILE A 112 -8.62 5.36 -5.15
C ILE A 112 -8.65 4.60 -6.47
N PRO A 113 -9.05 3.31 -6.49
CA PRO A 113 -9.11 2.53 -7.72
C PRO A 113 -10.06 3.15 -8.75
N GLY A 114 -9.59 3.35 -9.99
CA GLY A 114 -10.37 3.94 -11.08
C GLY A 114 -10.43 5.46 -11.08
N GLU A 115 -9.82 6.13 -10.10
CA GLU A 115 -9.73 7.59 -10.05
C GLU A 115 -8.38 8.06 -10.59
N ALA A 116 -8.40 9.09 -11.44
CA ALA A 116 -7.21 9.66 -12.03
C ALA A 116 -6.58 10.75 -11.15
N LYS A 117 -7.38 11.40 -10.29
CA LYS A 117 -6.89 12.40 -9.34
C LYS A 117 -6.06 11.77 -8.24
N SER A 118 -5.04 12.52 -7.79
CA SER A 118 -4.28 12.12 -6.61
C SER A 118 -5.15 12.13 -5.35
N LEU A 119 -4.83 11.28 -4.37
CA LEU A 119 -5.54 11.26 -3.08
C LEU A 119 -5.55 12.65 -2.42
N ARG A 120 -4.46 13.40 -2.54
CA ARG A 120 -4.38 14.78 -2.03
C ARG A 120 -5.46 15.69 -2.63
N MET A 121 -5.63 15.67 -3.95
CA MET A 121 -6.65 16.48 -4.61
C MET A 121 -8.05 16.06 -4.16
N LEU A 122 -8.31 14.76 -4.03
CA LEU A 122 -9.60 14.24 -3.57
C LEU A 122 -9.92 14.69 -2.13
N LEU A 123 -8.91 14.76 -1.27
CA LEU A 123 -9.04 15.27 0.10
C LEU A 123 -9.33 16.78 0.12
N GLU A 124 -8.60 17.56 -0.69
CA GLU A 124 -8.80 19.02 -0.81
C GLU A 124 -10.19 19.36 -1.36
N GLU A 125 -10.74 18.53 -2.25
CA GLU A 125 -12.08 18.68 -2.82
C GLU A 125 -13.20 18.10 -1.94
N THR A 126 -12.88 17.47 -0.80
CA THR A 126 -13.85 16.73 0.02
C THR A 126 -14.70 15.75 -0.79
N ASN A 127 -14.06 15.00 -1.69
CA ASN A 127 -14.74 14.14 -2.64
C ASN A 127 -15.61 13.08 -1.94
N ASN A 128 -16.86 12.90 -2.39
CA ASN A 128 -17.83 11.97 -1.81
C ASN A 128 -17.36 10.49 -1.79
N MET A 129 -16.35 10.11 -2.60
CA MET A 129 -15.74 8.79 -2.53
C MET A 129 -14.93 8.56 -1.24
N LEU A 130 -14.39 9.62 -0.63
CA LEU A 130 -13.66 9.58 0.63
C LEU A 130 -14.54 9.97 1.82
N PHE A 131 -15.56 10.78 1.56
CA PHE A 131 -16.48 11.31 2.57
C PHE A 131 -17.93 11.01 2.16
N PRO A 132 -18.35 9.73 2.20
CA PRO A 132 -19.72 9.37 1.85
C PRO A 132 -20.70 10.08 2.77
N THR A 133 -21.71 10.72 2.19
CA THR A 133 -22.75 11.41 2.95
C THR A 133 -23.61 10.33 3.62
N VAL A 134 -23.56 10.27 4.95
CA VAL A 134 -24.47 9.38 5.70
C VAL A 134 -25.85 10.03 5.66
N GLU A 135 -26.76 9.49 4.87
CA GLU A 135 -28.18 9.80 5.03
C GLU A 135 -28.64 9.21 6.38
N LEU A 136 -28.99 10.08 7.32
CA LEU A 136 -29.51 9.74 8.65
C LEU A 136 -31.02 9.56 8.64
#